data_AF-K7MNL2-F1
#
_entry.id   AF-K7MNL2-F1
#
_cell.length_a   1.000
_cell.length_b   1.000
_cell.length_c   1.000
_cell.angle_alpha   90.00
_cell.angle_beta   90.00
_cell.angle_gamma   90.00
#
_symmetry.space_group_name_H-M   'P 1'
#
loop_
_entity.id
_entity.type
_entity.pdbx_description
1 polymer ?
#
loop_
_entity_poly.entity_id
_entity_poly.type
_entity_poly.pdbx_seq_one_letter_code
_entity_poly.pdbx_strand_id
1 'polypeptide(L)'
;MASKMEFKIVKAMSHNDDPTNDKYIREILNLMSHSRGYIHACVTAVSKQLGKTRDWIVALKALMFVHRLMNEGPPLFQEEILYATR
;
A
#
# COMPACT_ATOMS: atom_id res chain seq x y z
N MET A 1 12.58 7.84 6.09
CA MET A 1 11.64 6.71 6.27
C MET A 1 10.74 6.45 5.04
N ALA A 2 10.22 7.47 4.33
CA ALA A 2 9.29 7.29 3.20
C ALA A 2 9.80 6.39 2.06
N SER A 3 11.09 6.51 1.70
CA SER A 3 11.65 5.81 0.53
C SER A 3 11.60 4.27 0.63
N LYS A 4 11.71 3.70 1.84
CA LYS A 4 11.68 2.24 2.04
C LYS A 4 10.26 1.68 1.91
N MET A 5 9.25 2.49 2.28
CA MET A 5 7.83 2.16 2.16
C MET A 5 7.39 2.22 0.70
N GLU A 6 7.71 3.32 0.01
CA GLU A 6 7.43 3.48 -1.42
C GLU A 6 8.03 2.35 -2.25
N PHE A 7 9.29 1.97 -1.98
CA PHE A 7 9.94 0.87 -2.69
C PHE A 7 9.18 -0.46 -2.53
N LYS A 8 8.72 -0.78 -1.31
CA LYS A 8 7.95 -2.01 -1.05
C LYS A 8 6.59 -1.99 -1.75
N ILE A 9 5.91 -0.84 -1.78
CA ILE A 9 4.62 -0.67 -2.46
C ILE A 9 4.77 -0.85 -3.97
N VAL A 10 5.76 -0.20 -4.59
CA VAL A 10 6.06 -0.35 -6.03
C VAL A 10 6.34 -1.81 -6.36
N LYS A 11 7.13 -2.49 -5.52
CA LYS A 11 7.46 -3.90 -5.69
C LYS A 11 6.21 -4.78 -5.54
N ALA A 12 5.33 -4.46 -4.59
CA ALA A 12 4.07 -5.16 -4.34
C ALA A 12 3.01 -4.98 -5.45
N MET A 13 3.19 -3.99 -6.31
CA MET A 13 2.30 -3.70 -7.43
C MET A 13 2.89 -4.14 -8.77
N SER A 14 4.13 -4.63 -8.79
CA SER A 14 4.80 -4.98 -10.04
C SER A 14 4.08 -6.13 -10.77
N HIS A 15 4.23 -6.17 -12.09
CA HIS A 15 3.50 -7.12 -12.96
C HIS A 15 3.78 -8.59 -12.57
N ASN A 16 4.96 -8.89 -12.05
CA ASN A 16 5.32 -10.25 -11.64
C ASN A 16 4.50 -10.70 -10.43
N ASP A 17 3.74 -11.78 -10.59
CA ASP A 17 3.07 -12.47 -9.49
C ASP A 17 4.10 -13.34 -8.77
N ASP A 18 4.93 -12.69 -7.96
CA ASP A 18 5.94 -13.37 -7.18
C ASP A 18 5.39 -13.63 -5.76
N PRO A 19 5.64 -14.79 -5.13
CA PRO A 19 5.26 -15.04 -3.72
C PRO A 19 5.75 -13.94 -2.76
N THR A 20 6.71 -13.12 -3.18
CA THR A 20 7.15 -11.93 -2.46
C THR A 20 6.05 -10.87 -2.27
N ASN A 21 4.98 -10.84 -3.08
CA ASN A 21 3.89 -9.86 -2.95
C ASN A 21 3.22 -9.89 -1.57
N ASP A 22 2.92 -11.11 -1.12
CA ASP A 22 2.30 -11.38 0.17
C ASP A 22 3.24 -11.00 1.32
N LYS A 23 4.54 -11.28 1.16
CA LYS A 23 5.59 -10.85 2.08
C LYS A 23 5.65 -9.33 2.21
N TYR A 24 5.55 -8.60 1.10
CA TYR A 24 5.55 -7.13 1.12
C TYR A 24 4.32 -6.58 1.84
N ILE A 25 3.12 -7.13 1.57
CA ILE A 25 1.90 -6.78 2.30
C ILE A 25 2.12 -6.95 3.80
N ARG A 26 2.61 -8.11 4.22
CA ARG A 26 2.81 -8.44 5.63
C ARG A 26 3.84 -7.53 6.31
N GLU A 27 4.92 -7.19 5.62
CA GLU A 27 5.89 -6.22 6.12
C GLU A 27 5.32 -4.80 6.21
N ILE A 28 4.48 -4.39 5.26
CA ILE A 28 3.83 -3.07 5.23
C ILE A 28 2.82 -2.97 6.37
N LEU A 29 1.98 -4.00 6.56
CA LEU A 29 1.07 -4.12 7.70
C LEU A 29 1.81 -4.03 9.03
N ASN A 30 2.93 -4.74 9.17
CA ASN A 30 3.74 -4.68 10.38
C ASN A 30 4.29 -3.27 10.62
N LEU A 31 4.80 -2.57 9.60
CA LEU A 31 5.27 -1.19 9.73
C LEU A 31 4.16 -0.22 10.14
N MET A 32 2.96 -0.38 9.58
CA MET A 32 1.80 0.45 9.93
C MET A 32 1.37 0.26 11.39
N SER A 33 1.47 -0.95 11.94
CA SER A 33 1.19 -1.19 13.36
C SER A 33 2.18 -0.50 14.32
N HIS A 34 3.35 -0.07 13.85
CA HIS A 34 4.33 0.62 14.70
C HIS A 34 4.07 2.12 14.86
N SER A 35 3.53 2.81 13.83
CA SER A 35 3.30 4.26 13.89
C SER A 35 2.35 4.77 12.81
N ARG A 36 1.52 5.76 13.18
CA ARG A 36 0.66 6.51 12.25
C ARG A 36 1.43 7.16 11.09
N GLY A 37 2.71 7.50 11.29
CA GLY A 37 3.54 8.04 10.22
C GLY A 37 3.73 7.06 9.05
N TYR A 38 3.77 5.75 9.33
CA TYR A 38 3.86 4.73 8.28
C TYR A 38 2.53 4.55 7.55
N ILE A 39 1.41 4.66 8.26
CA ILE A 39 0.07 4.64 7.66
C ILE A 39 -0.04 5.76 6.62
N HIS A 40 0.26 7.00 7.01
CA HIS A 40 0.19 8.16 6.12
C HIS A 40 1.14 8.03 4.93
N ALA A 41 2.37 7.56 5.16
CA ALA A 41 3.33 7.30 4.09
C ALA A 41 2.82 6.21 3.13
N CYS A 42 2.17 5.17 3.65
CA CYS A 42 1.60 4.10 2.83
C CYS A 42 0.47 4.61 1.96
N VAL A 43 -0.51 5.32 2.53
CA VAL A 43 -1.64 5.90 1.80
C VAL A 43 -1.14 6.84 0.70
N THR A 44 -0.20 7.73 1.03
CA THR A 44 0.39 8.68 0.06
C THR A 44 1.10 7.94 -1.08
N ALA A 45 1.93 6.95 -0.75
CA ALA A 45 2.69 6.17 -1.73
C ALA A 45 1.79 5.34 -2.65
N VAL A 46 0.79 4.65 -2.07
CA VAL A 46 -0.23 3.91 -2.82
C VAL A 46 -0.98 4.83 -3.78
N SER A 47 -1.48 5.97 -3.29
CA SER A 47 -2.26 6.91 -4.09
C SER A 47 -1.44 7.48 -5.25
N LYS A 48 -0.17 7.84 -4.98
CA LYS A 48 0.78 8.31 -6.00
C LYS A 48 1.13 7.23 -7.03
N GLN A 49 1.20 5.96 -6.61
CA GLN A 49 1.47 4.84 -7.52
C GLN A 49 0.25 4.53 -8.40
N LEU A 50 -0.96 4.56 -7.83
CA LEU A 50 -2.21 4.41 -8.60
C LEU A 50 -2.28 5.44 -9.73
N GLY A 51 -1.99 6.71 -9.43
CA GLY A 51 -2.03 7.80 -10.42
C GLY A 51 -0.98 7.68 -11.54
N LYS A 52 0.09 6.92 -11.33
CA LYS A 52 1.14 6.68 -12.35
C LYS A 52 0.86 5.46 -13.23
N THR A 53 -0.03 4.58 -12.80
CA THR A 53 -0.19 3.27 -13.42
C THR A 53 -1.00 3.39 -14.72
N ARG A 54 -0.42 2.97 -15.85
CA ARG A 54 -1.10 2.90 -17.15
C ARG A 54 -1.54 1.49 -17.55
N ASP A 55 -0.95 0.47 -16.92
CA ASP A 55 -1.28 -0.93 -17.15
C ASP A 55 -2.44 -1.39 -16.26
N TRP A 56 -3.51 -1.89 -16.89
CA TRP A 56 -4.71 -2.35 -16.18
C TRP A 56 -4.42 -3.49 -15.20
N ILE A 57 -3.44 -4.36 -15.49
CA ILE A 57 -3.02 -5.46 -14.61
C ILE A 57 -2.41 -4.91 -13.31
N VAL A 58 -1.52 -3.92 -13.44
CA VAL A 58 -0.89 -3.26 -12.29
C VAL A 58 -1.93 -2.48 -11.50
N ALA A 59 -2.88 -1.83 -12.16
CA ALA A 59 -3.98 -1.10 -11.51
C ALA A 59 -4.91 -2.06 -10.73
N LEU A 60 -5.21 -3.22 -11.28
CA LEU A 60 -6.00 -4.25 -10.59
C LEU A 60 -5.24 -4.80 -9.37
N LYS A 61 -3.96 -5.13 -9.54
CA LYS A 61 -3.09 -5.58 -8.43
C LYS A 61 -2.99 -4.54 -7.33
N ALA A 62 -2.86 -3.28 -7.71
CA ALA A 62 -2.89 -2.15 -6.81
C ALA A 62 -4.20 -2.09 -6.02
N LEU A 63 -5.34 -2.24 -6.69
CA LEU A 63 -6.65 -2.24 -6.04
C LEU A 63 -6.79 -3.41 -5.05
N MET A 64 -6.37 -4.61 -5.44
CA MET A 64 -6.36 -5.79 -4.56
C MET A 64 -5.43 -5.59 -3.36
N PHE A 65 -4.28 -4.98 -3.57
CA PHE A 65 -3.33 -4.63 -2.51
C PHE A 65 -3.94 -3.64 -1.50
N VAL A 66 -4.59 -2.58 -1.99
CA VAL A 66 -5.32 -1.62 -1.13
C VAL A 66 -6.46 -2.30 -0.38
N HIS A 67 -7.23 -3.14 -1.06
CA HIS A 67 -8.33 -3.88 -0.45
C HIS A 67 -7.83 -4.78 0.68
N ARG A 68 -6.70 -5.49 0.48
CA ARG A 68 -6.06 -6.26 1.56
C ARG A 68 -5.56 -5.36 2.69
N LEU A 69 -4.95 -4.22 2.40
CA LEU A 69 -4.58 -3.27 3.44
C LEU A 69 -5.77 -2.76 4.25
N MET A 70 -6.93 -2.55 3.62
CA MET A 70 -8.15 -2.14 4.33
C MET A 70 -8.73 -3.27 5.18
N ASN A 71 -8.63 -4.53 4.75
CA ASN A 71 -9.16 -5.68 5.49
C ASN A 71 -8.23 -6.20 6.58
N GLU A 72 -6.91 -6.22 6.34
CA GLU A 72 -5.89 -6.77 7.25
C GLU A 72 -5.17 -5.68 8.06
N GLY A 73 -5.30 -4.41 7.67
CA GLY A 73 -4.63 -3.28 8.30
C GLY A 73 -5.27 -2.84 9.62
N PRO A 74 -4.53 -2.05 10.42
CA PRO A 74 -5.08 -1.47 11.64
C PRO A 74 -6.26 -0.55 11.32
N PRO A 75 -7.27 -0.42 12.19
CA PRO A 75 -8.47 0.40 11.93
C PRO A 75 -8.14 1.87 11.63
N LEU A 76 -7.03 2.38 12.20
CA LEU A 76 -6.47 3.71 11.90
C LEU A 76 -6.14 3.91 10.42
N PHE A 77 -5.87 2.84 9.66
CA PHE A 77 -5.61 2.91 8.23
C PHE A 77 -6.84 3.35 7.45
N GLN A 78 -8.01 2.83 7.81
CA GLN A 78 -9.27 3.25 7.18
C GLN A 78 -9.58 4.72 7.48
N GLU A 79 -9.30 5.15 8.72
CA GLU A 79 -9.48 6.53 9.15
C GLU A 79 -8.54 7.49 8.38
N GLU A 80 -7.27 7.13 8.20
CA GLU A 80 -6.34 7.94 7.38
C GLU A 80 -6.70 7.96 5.90
N ILE A 81 -7.20 6.86 5.30
CA ILE A 81 -7.67 6.90 3.91
C ILE A 81 -8.84 7.88 3.77
N LEU A 82 -9.78 7.85 4.71
CA LEU A 82 -10.91 8.79 4.75
C LEU A 82 -10.43 10.23 4.90
N TYR A 83 -9.45 10.47 5.77
CA TYR A 83 -8.89 11.80 5.99
C TYR A 83 -8.10 12.31 4.79
N ALA A 84 -7.30 11.45 4.14
CA ALA A 84 -6.52 11.80 2.96
C ALA A 84 -7.36 12.00 1.68
N THR A 85 -8.61 11.56 1.68
CA THR A 85 -9.57 11.75 0.58
C THR A 85 -10.37 13.06 0.71
N ARG A 86 -10.24 13.77 1.84
CA ARG A 86 -10.90 15.06 2.08
C ARG A 86 -10.05 16.23 1.60
#